data_AF-A0A9E0J3Z9-F1
#
_entry.id   AF-A0A9E0J3Z9-F1
#
_cell.length_a   1.000
_cell.length_b   1.000
_cell.length_c   1.000
_cell.angle_alpha   90.00
_cell.angle_beta   90.00
_cell.angle_gamma   90.00
#
_symmetry.space_group_name_H-M   'P 1'
#
loop_
_entity.id
_entity.type
_entity.pdbx_description
1 polymer ?
#
loop_
_entity_poly.entity_id
_entity_poly.type
_entity_poly.pdbx_seq_one_letter_code
_entity_poly.pdbx_strand_id
1 'polypeptide(L)'
;MIPGLAGCFGAAIVGVGAGALMAADRRPTETYLTDEGIEVRAVTRINEQLGDRVHINVTSFNRTALLTGEVPSAAARAEAEKIVGSVPNVKAISNELQIAGASSLAARSNDTYITSKVKARFLDANKFTVHHVKVVTEAGTVFLLGLVTRQEADAAANIASTTAGVQRVVRVFEVVSDARARELDSPAPPQTSAPVATSSTTPVSSAPPAK
;
A
#
# COMPACT_ATOMS: atom_id res chain seq x y z
N MET A 1 10.32 -51.42 -24.38
CA MET A 1 9.91 -51.09 -23.00
C MET A 1 10.44 -49.71 -22.68
N ILE A 2 9.57 -48.71 -22.65
CA ILE A 2 9.89 -47.32 -22.31
C ILE A 2 9.54 -47.16 -20.82
N PRO A 3 10.50 -46.84 -19.93
CA PRO A 3 10.15 -46.52 -18.55
C PRO A 3 9.51 -45.12 -18.54
N GLY A 4 8.25 -45.06 -18.15
CA GLY A 4 7.54 -43.80 -17.91
C GLY A 4 8.09 -43.11 -16.66
N LEU A 5 8.50 -41.85 -16.80
CA LEU A 5 8.75 -40.97 -15.66
C LEU A 5 7.41 -40.62 -15.02
N ALA A 6 7.09 -41.28 -13.91
CA ALA A 6 6.09 -40.82 -12.96
C ALA A 6 6.50 -39.44 -12.44
N GLY A 7 5.55 -38.51 -12.44
CA GLY A 7 5.78 -37.09 -12.21
C GLY A 7 6.35 -36.74 -10.83
N CYS A 8 7.22 -35.74 -10.81
CA CYS A 8 7.56 -34.94 -9.63
C CYS A 8 6.44 -33.92 -9.36
N PHE A 9 5.24 -34.39 -9.03
CA PHE A 9 4.21 -33.56 -8.40
C PHE A 9 3.97 -34.09 -7.00
N GLY A 10 4.35 -33.29 -6.02
CA GLY A 10 4.19 -33.63 -4.61
C GLY A 10 5.15 -32.93 -3.65
N ALA A 11 5.87 -31.89 -4.07
CA ALA A 11 6.48 -30.98 -3.11
C ALA A 11 5.36 -30.06 -2.57
N ALA A 12 4.70 -30.53 -1.51
CA ALA A 12 3.97 -29.66 -0.61
C ALA A 12 4.97 -28.71 0.06
N ILE A 13 5.33 -27.63 -0.63
CA ILE A 13 5.89 -26.41 -0.05
C ILE A 13 4.83 -25.32 -0.24
N VAL A 14 3.68 -25.53 0.39
CA VAL A 14 2.68 -24.48 0.58
C VAL A 14 2.69 -24.18 2.06
N GLY A 15 3.21 -23.02 2.46
CA GLY A 15 2.96 -22.56 3.83
C GLY A 15 3.82 -21.43 4.37
N VAL A 16 5.12 -21.32 4.03
CA VAL A 16 5.99 -20.35 4.72
C VAL A 16 6.28 -19.09 3.89
N GLY A 17 6.39 -19.21 2.56
CA GLY A 17 6.76 -18.06 1.71
C GLY A 17 5.63 -17.05 1.44
N ALA A 18 4.41 -17.54 1.17
CA ALA A 18 3.29 -16.67 0.80
C ALA A 18 2.69 -15.90 1.99
N GLY A 19 2.70 -16.49 3.19
CA GLY A 19 2.22 -15.82 4.41
C GLY A 19 3.17 -14.75 4.94
N ALA A 20 4.49 -14.93 4.78
CA ALA A 20 5.50 -14.00 5.27
C ALA A 20 5.46 -12.63 4.57
N LEU A 21 5.12 -12.59 3.27
CA LEU A 21 5.04 -11.34 2.51
C LEU A 21 3.86 -10.44 2.95
N MET A 22 2.81 -11.03 3.53
CA MET A 22 1.65 -10.27 4.02
C MET A 22 1.85 -9.71 5.44
N ALA A 23 2.81 -10.23 6.21
CA ALA A 23 3.12 -9.78 7.57
C ALA A 23 4.10 -8.58 7.62
N ALA A 24 4.61 -8.13 6.47
CA ALA A 24 5.64 -7.10 6.39
C ALA A 24 5.09 -5.69 6.06
N ASP A 25 3.80 -5.55 5.77
CA ASP A 25 3.15 -4.26 5.59
C ASP A 25 2.35 -3.90 6.84
N ARG A 26 2.50 -2.65 7.29
CA ARG A 26 1.74 -2.07 8.41
C ARG A 26 0.25 -1.90 8.09
N ARG A 27 -0.16 -2.08 6.83
CA ARG A 27 -1.56 -1.97 6.41
C ARG A 27 -2.34 -3.25 6.73
N PRO A 28 -3.48 -3.15 7.43
CA PRO A 28 -4.38 -4.29 7.59
C PRO A 28 -4.96 -4.71 6.22
N THR A 29 -5.20 -6.00 6.04
CA THR A 29 -5.66 -6.60 4.77
C THR A 29 -6.92 -5.95 4.22
N GLU A 30 -7.85 -5.52 5.08
CA GLU A 30 -9.08 -4.81 4.68
C GLU A 30 -8.79 -3.46 4.00
N THR A 31 -7.74 -2.77 4.45
CA THR A 31 -7.31 -1.50 3.84
C THR A 31 -6.70 -1.75 2.47
N TYR A 32 -5.94 -2.84 2.29
CA TYR A 32 -5.40 -3.22 0.99
C TYR A 32 -6.53 -3.45 -0.04
N LEU A 33 -7.55 -4.24 0.31
CA LEU A 33 -8.71 -4.48 -0.56
C LEU A 33 -9.49 -3.20 -0.85
N THR A 34 -9.60 -2.31 0.13
CA THR A 34 -10.24 -1.01 -0.04
C THR A 34 -9.45 -0.13 -1.02
N ASP A 35 -8.12 -0.10 -0.90
CA ASP A 35 -7.21 0.63 -1.79
C ASP A 35 -7.32 0.15 -3.25
N GLU A 36 -7.26 -1.17 -3.48
CA GLU A 36 -7.45 -1.76 -4.82
C GLU A 36 -8.82 -1.40 -5.39
N GLY A 37 -9.86 -1.44 -4.56
CA GLY A 37 -11.20 -1.01 -4.95
C GLY A 37 -11.27 0.48 -5.32
N ILE A 38 -10.52 1.35 -4.64
CA ILE A 38 -10.40 2.78 -4.99
C ILE A 38 -9.72 2.91 -6.35
N GLU A 39 -8.58 2.24 -6.56
CA GLU A 39 -7.81 2.30 -7.81
C GLU A 39 -8.68 1.88 -9.02
N VAL A 40 -9.34 0.71 -8.93
CA VAL A 40 -10.20 0.19 -10.01
C VAL A 40 -11.35 1.14 -10.32
N ARG A 41 -12.07 1.63 -9.31
CA ARG A 41 -13.21 2.54 -9.51
C ARG A 41 -12.77 3.89 -10.06
N ALA A 42 -11.65 4.42 -9.57
CA ALA A 42 -11.10 5.69 -10.01
C ALA A 42 -10.72 5.63 -11.50
N VAL A 43 -9.94 4.62 -11.89
CA VAL A 43 -9.52 4.41 -13.28
C VAL A 43 -10.74 4.21 -14.18
N THR A 44 -11.72 3.41 -13.75
CA THR A 44 -12.95 3.19 -14.52
C THR A 44 -13.70 4.50 -14.79
N ARG A 45 -13.95 5.31 -13.75
CA ARG A 45 -14.66 6.59 -13.90
C ARG A 45 -13.87 7.61 -14.70
N ILE A 46 -12.55 7.64 -14.56
CA ILE A 46 -11.66 8.49 -15.37
C ILE A 46 -11.80 8.11 -16.84
N ASN A 47 -11.73 6.83 -17.17
CA ASN A 47 -11.84 6.37 -18.55
C ASN A 47 -13.23 6.65 -19.13
N GLU A 48 -14.30 6.50 -18.35
CA GLU A 48 -15.66 6.83 -18.78
C GLU A 48 -15.86 8.31 -19.11
N GLN A 49 -15.22 9.22 -18.36
CA GLN A 49 -15.48 10.66 -18.46
C GLN A 49 -14.43 11.44 -19.28
N LEU A 50 -13.16 11.02 -19.21
CA LEU A 50 -12.04 11.70 -19.87
C LEU A 50 -11.51 10.91 -21.09
N GLY A 51 -11.77 9.59 -21.14
CA GLY A 51 -11.39 8.71 -22.25
C GLY A 51 -9.89 8.63 -22.48
N ASP A 52 -9.51 8.16 -23.68
CA ASP A 52 -8.10 7.91 -24.06
C ASP A 52 -7.28 9.19 -24.31
N ARG A 53 -7.86 10.37 -24.04
CA ARG A 53 -7.20 11.67 -24.19
C ARG A 53 -6.24 12.00 -23.07
N VAL A 54 -6.35 11.26 -21.95
CA VAL A 54 -5.53 11.43 -20.75
C VAL A 54 -4.73 10.16 -20.50
N HIS A 55 -3.57 10.31 -19.87
CA HIS A 55 -2.81 9.19 -19.34
C HIS A 55 -2.70 9.37 -17.84
N ILE A 56 -3.61 8.76 -17.08
CA ILE A 56 -3.66 8.92 -15.63
C ILE A 56 -3.46 7.57 -14.97
N ASN A 57 -2.46 7.49 -14.11
CA ASN A 57 -2.25 6.39 -13.19
C ASN A 57 -2.82 6.79 -11.82
N VAL A 58 -3.58 5.89 -11.20
CA VAL A 58 -4.10 6.09 -9.84
C VAL A 58 -3.46 5.05 -8.94
N THR A 59 -2.82 5.51 -7.87
CA THR A 59 -2.28 4.66 -6.82
C THR A 59 -2.94 5.02 -5.49
N SER A 60 -3.58 4.08 -4.83
CA SER A 60 -4.13 4.26 -3.48
C SER A 60 -3.19 3.65 -2.44
N PHE A 61 -3.01 4.38 -1.34
CA PHE A 61 -2.35 3.86 -0.15
C PHE A 61 -3.03 4.39 1.10
N ASN A 62 -3.57 3.50 1.92
CA ASN A 62 -4.32 3.85 3.12
C ASN A 62 -5.42 4.89 2.84
N ARG A 63 -6.18 4.66 1.76
CA ARG A 63 -7.27 5.51 1.24
C ARG A 63 -6.84 6.90 0.75
N THR A 64 -5.54 7.17 0.64
CA THR A 64 -5.02 8.37 -0.03
C THR A 64 -4.74 8.02 -1.48
N ALA A 65 -5.41 8.70 -2.41
CA ALA A 65 -5.24 8.49 -3.84
C ALA A 65 -4.19 9.46 -4.41
N LEU A 66 -3.11 8.92 -4.94
CA LEU A 66 -2.12 9.63 -5.74
C LEU A 66 -2.51 9.53 -7.22
N LEU A 67 -2.64 10.67 -7.89
CA LEU A 67 -2.84 10.76 -9.33
C LEU A 67 -1.52 11.18 -9.98
N THR A 68 -0.98 10.36 -10.89
CA THR A 68 0.21 10.68 -11.71
C THR A 68 -0.09 10.49 -13.19
N GLY A 69 0.82 10.97 -14.03
CA GLY A 69 0.72 10.92 -15.49
C GLY A 69 0.44 12.30 -16.10
N GLU A 70 -0.17 12.31 -17.28
CA GLU A 70 -0.32 13.48 -18.12
C GLU A 70 -1.76 13.76 -18.54
N VAL A 71 -2.10 15.04 -18.56
CA VAL A 71 -3.39 15.56 -19.01
C VAL A 71 -3.19 16.73 -19.99
N PRO A 72 -4.11 16.96 -20.93
CA PRO A 72 -3.94 17.99 -21.95
C PRO A 72 -4.17 19.42 -21.44
N SER A 73 -4.77 19.59 -20.26
CA SER A 73 -5.10 20.92 -19.73
C SER A 73 -5.30 20.93 -18.21
N ALA A 74 -5.25 22.12 -17.62
CA ALA A 74 -5.60 22.33 -16.21
C ALA A 74 -7.06 21.96 -15.90
N ALA A 75 -7.97 22.13 -16.86
CA ALA A 75 -9.36 21.72 -16.72
C ALA A 75 -9.49 20.19 -16.60
N ALA A 76 -8.78 19.45 -17.47
CA ALA A 76 -8.74 17.99 -17.38
C ALA A 76 -8.09 17.51 -16.06
N ARG A 77 -7.05 18.20 -15.58
CA ARG A 77 -6.44 17.95 -14.27
C ARG A 77 -7.44 18.08 -13.12
N ALA A 78 -8.22 19.17 -13.12
CA ALA A 78 -9.20 19.45 -12.09
C ALA A 78 -10.39 18.47 -12.15
N GLU A 79 -10.85 18.12 -13.34
CA GLU A 79 -11.94 17.15 -13.50
C GLU A 79 -11.50 15.76 -13.03
N ALA A 80 -10.27 15.32 -13.34
CA ALA A 80 -9.73 14.05 -12.84
C ALA A 80 -9.73 14.00 -11.30
N GLU A 81 -9.30 15.07 -10.64
CA GLU A 81 -9.32 15.16 -9.18
C GLU A 81 -10.73 15.07 -8.60
N LYS A 82 -11.69 15.78 -9.20
CA LYS A 82 -13.10 15.73 -8.82
C LYS A 82 -13.70 14.34 -9.01
N ILE A 83 -13.39 13.66 -10.12
CA ILE A 83 -13.81 12.29 -10.37
C ILE A 83 -13.31 11.37 -9.26
N VAL A 84 -12.01 11.42 -8.95
CA VAL A 84 -11.41 10.59 -7.89
C VAL A 84 -12.00 10.95 -6.52
N GLY A 85 -12.25 12.23 -6.24
CA GLY A 85 -12.88 12.67 -4.99
C GLY A 85 -14.31 12.16 -4.79
N SER A 86 -15.00 11.77 -5.87
CA SER A 86 -16.32 11.14 -5.80
C SER A 86 -16.27 9.63 -5.56
N VAL A 87 -15.09 9.00 -5.58
CA VAL A 87 -14.94 7.56 -5.39
C VAL A 87 -15.13 7.22 -3.91
N PRO A 88 -15.99 6.23 -3.58
CA PRO A 88 -16.19 5.82 -2.19
C PRO A 88 -14.89 5.39 -1.51
N ASN A 89 -14.77 5.77 -0.23
CA ASN A 89 -13.63 5.50 0.66
C ASN A 89 -12.36 6.31 0.40
N VAL A 90 -12.32 7.23 -0.57
CA VAL A 90 -11.19 8.15 -0.71
C VAL A 90 -11.15 9.12 0.49
N LYS A 91 -10.02 9.13 1.22
CA LYS A 91 -9.77 10.00 2.38
C LYS A 91 -9.09 11.30 1.98
N ALA A 92 -8.14 11.22 1.06
CA ALA A 92 -7.33 12.34 0.61
C ALA A 92 -6.86 12.11 -0.83
N ILE A 93 -6.51 13.19 -1.52
CA ILE A 93 -6.00 13.15 -2.88
C ILE A 93 -4.69 13.92 -2.96
N SER A 94 -3.69 13.31 -3.60
CA SER A 94 -2.46 13.96 -4.02
C SER A 94 -2.46 14.04 -5.54
N ASN A 95 -2.84 15.20 -6.09
CA ASN A 95 -2.91 15.40 -7.54
C ASN A 95 -1.57 15.91 -8.10
N GLU A 96 -0.80 14.99 -8.68
CA GLU A 96 0.52 15.24 -9.27
C GLU A 96 0.51 15.09 -10.80
N LEU A 97 -0.66 15.24 -11.41
CA LEU A 97 -0.83 15.22 -12.87
C LEU A 97 -0.08 16.39 -13.53
N GLN A 98 0.64 16.08 -14.59
CA GLN A 98 1.36 17.07 -15.39
C GLN A 98 0.52 17.50 -16.59
N ILE A 99 0.55 18.78 -16.92
CA ILE A 99 -0.06 19.28 -18.15
C ILE A 99 0.96 19.07 -19.27
N ALA A 100 0.87 17.94 -19.95
CA ALA A 100 1.85 17.47 -20.93
C ALA A 100 1.22 16.49 -21.92
N GLY A 101 1.95 16.18 -23.01
CA GLY A 101 1.61 15.05 -23.88
C GLY A 101 1.97 13.72 -23.25
N ALA A 102 1.41 12.63 -23.76
CA ALA A 102 1.65 11.29 -23.23
C ALA A 102 3.15 10.92 -23.23
N SER A 103 3.62 10.34 -22.13
CA SER A 103 5.00 9.88 -22.01
C SER A 103 5.38 8.81 -23.05
N SER A 104 6.60 8.91 -23.57
CA SER A 104 7.15 7.90 -24.50
C SER A 104 7.44 6.58 -23.79
N LEU A 105 7.48 5.47 -24.55
CA LEU A 105 7.84 4.16 -23.99
C LEU A 105 9.22 4.17 -23.34
N ALA A 106 10.19 4.87 -23.94
CA ALA A 106 11.54 5.00 -23.38
C ALA A 106 11.54 5.74 -22.03
N ALA A 107 10.74 6.80 -21.89
CA ALA A 107 10.59 7.50 -20.61
C ALA A 107 10.03 6.58 -19.52
N ARG A 108 8.96 5.82 -19.84
CA ARG A 108 8.35 4.85 -18.91
C ARG A 108 9.29 3.71 -18.53
N SER A 109 10.09 3.21 -19.48
CA SER A 109 11.14 2.22 -19.21
C SER A 109 12.21 2.78 -18.27
N ASN A 110 12.62 4.04 -18.47
CA ASN A 110 13.55 4.72 -17.58
C ASN A 110 12.96 4.89 -16.17
N ASP A 111 11.69 5.23 -16.03
CA ASP A 111 11.03 5.37 -14.72
C ASP A 111 10.94 4.02 -13.98
N THR A 112 10.68 2.93 -14.68
CA THR A 112 10.76 1.57 -14.12
C THR A 112 12.17 1.27 -13.61
N TYR A 113 13.19 1.63 -14.40
CA TYR A 113 14.57 1.45 -13.99
C TYR A 113 14.97 2.32 -12.79
N ILE A 114 14.51 3.57 -12.74
CA ILE A 114 14.66 4.46 -11.57
C ILE A 114 14.01 3.83 -10.33
N THR A 115 12.77 3.35 -10.45
CA THR A 115 12.05 2.69 -9.36
C THR A 115 12.86 1.51 -8.80
N SER A 116 13.40 0.66 -9.67
CA SER A 116 14.24 -0.47 -9.26
C SER A 116 15.52 -0.03 -8.54
N LYS A 117 16.19 1.03 -9.02
CA LYS A 117 17.37 1.59 -8.35
C LYS A 117 17.03 2.14 -6.96
N VAL A 118 15.93 2.87 -6.82
CA VAL A 118 15.49 3.42 -5.52
C VAL A 118 15.21 2.26 -4.55
N LYS A 119 14.47 1.24 -4.98
CA LYS A 119 14.17 0.07 -4.15
C LYS A 119 15.43 -0.71 -3.76
N ALA A 120 16.38 -0.90 -4.67
CA ALA A 120 17.67 -1.51 -4.36
C ALA A 120 18.44 -0.70 -3.31
N ARG A 121 18.51 0.62 -3.46
CA ARG A 121 19.17 1.48 -2.48
C ARG A 121 18.47 1.52 -1.12
N PHE A 122 17.16 1.35 -1.07
CA PHE A 122 16.44 1.17 0.21
C PHE A 122 16.87 -0.12 0.91
N LEU A 123 17.01 -1.22 0.16
CA LEU A 123 17.52 -2.49 0.68
C LEU A 123 18.97 -2.34 1.19
N ASP A 124 19.85 -1.74 0.39
CA ASP A 124 21.26 -1.57 0.73
C ASP A 124 21.47 -0.67 1.95
N ALA A 125 20.68 0.40 2.07
CA ALA A 125 20.79 1.33 3.20
C ALA A 125 20.25 0.74 4.51
N ASN A 126 19.31 -0.22 4.42
CA ASN A 126 18.72 -0.96 5.54
C ASN A 126 18.29 -0.07 6.72
N LYS A 127 17.70 1.10 6.42
CA LYS A 127 17.25 2.09 7.44
C LYS A 127 15.81 1.85 7.92
N PHE A 128 15.04 1.12 7.13
CA PHE A 128 13.65 0.76 7.38
C PHE A 128 13.32 -0.49 6.57
N THR A 129 12.27 -1.22 6.94
CA THR A 129 11.77 -2.34 6.14
C THR A 129 11.24 -1.83 4.81
N VAL A 130 11.75 -2.34 3.69
CA VAL A 130 11.44 -1.81 2.35
C VAL A 130 9.95 -1.86 2.01
N HIS A 131 9.21 -2.80 2.59
CA HIS A 131 7.76 -2.91 2.42
C HIS A 131 6.96 -1.76 3.07
N HIS A 132 7.54 -0.99 4.00
CA HIS A 132 6.88 0.17 4.61
C HIS A 132 6.70 1.33 3.63
N VAL A 133 7.46 1.35 2.52
CA VAL A 133 7.46 2.43 1.54
C VAL A 133 7.14 1.90 0.14
N LYS A 134 5.95 2.26 -0.38
CA LYS A 134 5.61 2.10 -1.79
C LYS A 134 6.31 3.19 -2.59
N VAL A 135 7.02 2.79 -3.64
CA VAL A 135 7.73 3.69 -4.56
C VAL A 135 7.04 3.64 -5.91
N VAL A 136 6.62 4.80 -6.41
CA VAL A 136 6.09 5.00 -7.76
C VAL A 136 6.97 6.04 -8.45
N THR A 137 7.29 5.85 -9.74
CA THR A 137 8.04 6.86 -10.51
C THR A 137 7.26 7.21 -11.77
N GLU A 138 7.13 8.51 -12.03
CA GLU A 138 6.52 9.05 -13.25
C GLU A 138 7.33 10.27 -13.71
N ALA A 139 7.75 10.29 -14.96
CA ALA A 139 8.50 11.37 -15.60
C ALA A 139 9.72 11.82 -14.76
N GLY A 140 10.48 10.86 -14.23
CA GLY A 140 11.64 11.10 -13.36
C GLY A 140 11.31 11.64 -11.96
N THR A 141 10.04 11.84 -11.61
CA THR A 141 9.61 12.14 -10.24
C THR A 141 9.34 10.84 -9.49
N VAL A 142 9.92 10.70 -8.31
CA VAL A 142 9.66 9.59 -7.39
C VAL A 142 8.63 10.02 -6.35
N PHE A 143 7.53 9.29 -6.26
CA PHE A 143 6.49 9.42 -5.26
C PHE A 143 6.65 8.32 -4.22
N LEU A 144 6.73 8.72 -2.95
CA LEU A 144 6.90 7.81 -1.83
C LEU A 144 5.63 7.81 -0.99
N LEU A 145 5.00 6.65 -0.85
CA LEU A 145 3.80 6.43 -0.05
C LEU A 145 4.09 5.41 1.06
N GLY A 146 3.42 5.50 2.19
CA GLY A 146 3.71 4.62 3.32
C GLY A 146 3.10 5.11 4.64
N LEU A 147 2.87 4.17 5.57
CA LEU A 147 2.62 4.44 6.99
C LEU A 147 3.95 4.40 7.72
N VAL A 148 4.58 5.57 7.85
CA VAL A 148 5.98 5.67 8.26
C VAL A 148 6.16 6.59 9.45
N THR A 149 7.20 6.36 10.24
CA THR A 149 7.65 7.35 11.21
C THR A 149 8.29 8.55 10.50
N ARG A 150 8.49 9.65 11.22
CA ARG A 150 9.19 10.81 10.65
C ARG A 150 10.60 10.44 10.19
N GLN A 151 11.31 9.63 10.98
CA GLN A 151 12.66 9.19 10.67
C GLN A 151 12.71 8.32 9.42
N GLU A 152 11.79 7.37 9.28
CA GLU A 152 11.66 6.52 8.09
C GLU A 152 11.36 7.38 6.84
N ALA A 153 10.44 8.34 6.96
CA ALA A 153 10.06 9.23 5.87
C ALA A 153 11.24 10.09 5.38
N ASP A 154 12.03 10.64 6.32
CA ASP A 154 13.19 11.47 5.99
C ASP A 154 14.32 10.64 5.38
N ALA A 155 14.56 9.43 5.90
CA ALA A 155 15.52 8.49 5.34
C ALA A 155 15.14 8.08 3.91
N ALA A 156 13.88 7.70 3.68
CA ALA A 156 13.37 7.32 2.37
C ALA A 156 13.50 8.46 1.35
N ALA A 157 13.12 9.67 1.75
CA ALA A 157 13.21 10.85 0.90
C ALA A 157 14.67 11.16 0.50
N ASN A 158 15.60 11.12 1.46
CA ASN A 158 17.02 11.38 1.21
C ASN A 158 17.68 10.33 0.30
N ILE A 159 17.37 9.05 0.52
CA ILE A 159 17.89 7.98 -0.34
C ILE A 159 17.32 8.13 -1.76
N ALA A 160 16.01 8.39 -1.89
CA ALA A 160 15.39 8.61 -3.20
C ALA A 160 16.00 9.82 -3.92
N SER A 161 16.16 10.97 -3.26
CA SER A 161 16.66 12.21 -3.88
C SER A 161 18.12 12.12 -4.31
N THR A 162 18.92 11.27 -3.69
CA THR A 162 20.31 11.02 -4.07
C THR A 162 20.48 9.91 -5.11
N THR A 163 19.39 9.30 -5.58
CA THR A 163 19.44 8.20 -6.55
C THR A 163 19.59 8.75 -7.97
N ALA A 164 20.59 8.26 -8.71
CA ALA A 164 20.86 8.70 -10.07
C ALA A 164 19.62 8.59 -10.97
N GLY A 165 19.29 9.67 -11.67
CA GLY A 165 18.13 9.77 -12.57
C GLY A 165 16.84 10.27 -11.92
N VAL A 166 16.79 10.36 -10.58
CA VAL A 166 15.68 11.02 -9.88
C VAL A 166 15.79 12.53 -10.07
N GLN A 167 14.71 13.15 -10.55
CA GLN A 167 14.64 14.59 -10.78
C GLN A 167 13.94 15.32 -9.64
N ARG A 168 12.95 14.66 -9.02
CA ARG A 168 12.14 15.22 -7.94
C ARG A 168 11.64 14.10 -7.04
N VAL A 169 11.49 14.39 -5.75
CA VAL A 169 10.87 13.47 -4.78
C VAL A 169 9.64 14.13 -4.18
N VAL A 170 8.53 13.42 -4.19
CA VAL A 170 7.27 13.83 -3.55
C VAL A 170 6.94 12.85 -2.43
N ARG A 171 6.67 13.41 -1.26
CA ARG A 171 6.35 12.66 -0.05
C ARG A 171 4.82 12.62 0.10
N VAL A 172 4.23 11.45 -0.13
CA VAL A 172 2.79 11.17 0.04
C VAL A 172 2.60 10.21 1.22
N PHE A 173 3.42 10.40 2.26
CA PHE A 173 3.41 9.58 3.46
C PHE A 173 2.28 9.96 4.40
N GLU A 174 1.72 8.97 5.09
CA GLU A 174 1.00 9.19 6.32
C GLU A 174 1.98 8.96 7.49
N VAL A 175 2.36 10.06 8.15
CA VAL A 175 3.34 10.00 9.24
C VAL A 175 2.65 9.58 10.54
N VAL A 176 3.08 8.45 11.10
CA VAL A 176 2.58 7.89 12.37
C VAL A 176 3.59 8.05 13.50
N SER A 177 3.13 7.96 14.75
CA SER A 177 4.02 7.95 15.92
C SER A 177 4.83 6.64 15.98
N ASP A 178 6.01 6.68 16.61
CA ASP A 178 6.85 5.49 16.78
C ASP A 178 6.13 4.37 17.54
N ALA A 179 5.29 4.71 18.52
CA ALA A 179 4.48 3.74 19.26
C ALA A 179 3.47 3.05 18.33
N ARG A 180 2.78 3.81 17.49
CA ARG A 180 1.82 3.26 16.52
C ARG A 180 2.52 2.43 15.45
N ALA A 181 3.67 2.88 14.96
CA ALA A 181 4.50 2.12 14.03
C ALA A 181 4.86 0.73 14.57
N ARG A 182 5.33 0.64 15.83
CA ARG A 182 5.65 -0.63 16.49
C ARG A 182 4.44 -1.55 16.65
N GLU A 183 3.28 -0.97 16.98
CA GLU A 183 2.03 -1.73 17.08
C GLU A 183 1.63 -2.33 15.73
N LEU A 184 1.79 -1.58 14.64
CA LEU A 184 1.50 -2.04 13.28
C LEU A 184 2.52 -3.10 12.80
N ASP A 185 3.78 -2.99 13.21
CA ASP A 185 4.85 -3.95 12.91
C ASP A 185 4.68 -5.29 13.67
N SER A 186 3.92 -5.27 14.77
CA SER A 186 3.66 -6.44 15.61
C SER A 186 2.16 -6.59 15.79
N PRO A 187 1.43 -7.09 14.77
CA PRO A 187 0.01 -7.37 14.94
C PRO A 187 -0.13 -8.34 16.11
N ALA A 188 -0.76 -7.89 17.20
CA ALA A 188 -1.05 -8.75 18.33
C ALA A 188 -1.80 -9.99 17.81
N PRO A 189 -1.55 -11.19 18.36
CA PRO A 189 -2.34 -12.36 18.01
C PRO A 189 -3.82 -12.00 18.19
N PRO A 190 -4.72 -12.49 17.32
CA PRO A 190 -6.14 -12.19 17.41
C PRO A 190 -6.56 -12.45 18.84
N GLN A 191 -6.99 -11.40 19.55
CA GLN A 191 -7.48 -11.56 20.90
C GLN A 191 -8.67 -12.50 20.78
N THR A 192 -8.44 -13.75 21.15
CA THR A 192 -9.52 -14.70 21.41
C THR A 192 -10.28 -14.01 22.52
N SER A 193 -11.43 -13.42 22.18
CA SER A 193 -12.35 -12.88 23.16
C SER A 193 -12.67 -14.03 24.10
N ALA A 194 -12.00 -14.03 25.26
CA ALA A 194 -12.30 -14.97 26.32
C ALA A 194 -13.80 -14.85 26.60
N PRO A 195 -14.52 -15.97 26.80
CA PRO A 195 -15.94 -15.89 27.10
C PRO A 195 -16.09 -15.03 28.35
N VAL A 196 -16.95 -14.01 28.25
CA VAL A 196 -17.39 -13.18 29.37
C VAL A 196 -17.77 -14.12 30.50
N ALA A 197 -16.95 -14.15 31.55
CA ALA A 197 -17.28 -14.86 32.77
C ALA A 197 -18.53 -14.19 33.35
N THR A 198 -19.68 -14.82 33.17
CA THR A 198 -20.91 -14.48 33.88
C THR A 198 -20.71 -14.80 35.35
N SER A 199 -20.21 -13.82 36.09
CA SER A 199 -20.27 -13.79 37.54
C SER A 199 -21.73 -13.63 37.98
N SER A 200 -22.39 -14.73 38.35
CA SER A 200 -23.56 -14.69 39.23
C SER A 200 -23.26 -15.48 40.49
N THR A 201 -22.72 -14.75 41.46
CA THR A 201 -22.69 -15.04 42.89
C THR A 201 -24.08 -15.35 43.41
N THR A 202 -24.29 -16.49 44.06
CA THR A 202 -24.98 -16.54 45.37
C THR A 202 -24.58 -17.81 46.14
N PRO A 203 -24.04 -17.71 47.36
CA PRO A 203 -23.89 -18.83 48.27
C PRO A 203 -25.16 -18.99 49.12
N VAL A 204 -25.69 -20.21 49.24
CA VAL A 204 -26.64 -20.55 50.32
C VAL A 204 -26.12 -21.77 51.08
N SER A 205 -26.06 -21.54 52.38
CA SER A 205 -25.46 -22.31 53.47
C SER A 205 -26.21 -23.62 53.80
N SER A 206 -25.42 -24.60 54.26
CA SER A 206 -25.67 -25.80 55.09
C SER A 206 -26.75 -25.68 56.19
N ALA A 207 -27.40 -26.70 56.78
CA ALA A 207 -27.54 -28.18 56.65
C ALA A 207 -28.71 -28.63 57.62
N PRO A 208 -28.86 -29.89 58.15
CA PRO A 208 -30.02 -30.82 58.00
C PRO A 208 -30.73 -31.20 59.36
N PRO A 209 -31.35 -32.39 59.58
CA PRO A 209 -32.54 -33.05 59.00
C PRO A 209 -33.69 -33.35 60.03
N ALA A 210 -34.85 -33.83 59.54
CA ALA A 210 -35.82 -34.67 60.27
C ALA A 210 -36.44 -35.63 59.24
N LYS A 211 -36.51 -36.95 59.40
CA LYS A 211 -36.89 -37.80 60.53
C LYS A 211 -36.28 -39.20 60.35
#